data_AF-A0A7W4CPB5-F1
#
_entry.id   AF-A0A7W4CPB5-F1
#
_cell.length_a   1.000
_cell.length_b   1.000
_cell.length_c   1.000
_cell.angle_alpha   90.00
_cell.angle_beta   90.00
_cell.angle_gamma   90.00
#
_symmetry.space_group_name_H-M   'P 1'
#
loop_
_entity.id
_entity.type
_entity.pdbx_description
1 polymer ?
#
loop_
_entity_poly.entity_id
_entity_poly.type
_entity_poly.pdbx_seq_one_letter_code
_entity_poly.pdbx_strand_id
1 'polypeptide(L)'
;MKLSDNLESGRYTNKLIFSILTNNYDRIAVITEGPDFNTKLKSLETTTNKIEHFKKGTVAPAVSMSTVNIDDEYSDYEIKLWLDPTDKTAYYYAETEKVYLNADSSEMFFSKYGEQKIKNILDLDLSNFDTSQVTNMSSMFRGMSNLTTLNLSNFDTSQVTNVNSMLASVSNLTTIDLSSFDTSKVTDISAMFYDLSNLITLNLSNFDTSRVTNMQDMFYGMRNLTTLDLSSFDTSKVTRMGAMFYGMRNLTTLNLSSFDTSKVTDMSLMFYNMSSLTTLNLSNFDTSQVINMYSMFDSVSNLTTLDLSNFDTSKVTNMSSMFNNMTNLTSLNVSSFNTENVENMSGMFSQVQKLEHLNLSHFRTDKVTNMGSMFYQMIKLKTIDLSHFNTANVTDMSSMFSMDDNLTELDLRSFTTPKVENFGYMFASFTTDNRLTRIYTSGDWDISRAVSAGVVAPKNVLVFANRVNLVGNNGWSSSTPNNVGPEALRIDRSGAPGYFTLRS
;
A
#
# COMPACT_ATOMS: atom_id res chain seq x y z
N MET A 1 -71.15 -13.78 -17.09
CA MET A 1 -71.64 -14.69 -18.14
C MET A 1 -72.74 -13.99 -18.93
N LYS A 2 -72.56 -13.80 -20.24
CA LYS A 2 -73.70 -13.55 -21.15
C LYS A 2 -74.23 -14.92 -21.58
N LEU A 3 -75.49 -15.18 -21.31
CA LEU A 3 -76.19 -16.34 -21.86
C LEU A 3 -76.72 -15.94 -23.25
N SER A 4 -76.54 -16.79 -24.26
CA SER A 4 -77.01 -16.54 -25.63
C SER A 4 -78.52 -16.74 -25.77
N ASP A 5 -79.14 -16.04 -26.70
CA ASP A 5 -80.61 -15.92 -26.84
C ASP A 5 -81.36 -17.20 -27.27
N ASN A 6 -80.67 -18.33 -27.48
CA ASN A 6 -81.25 -19.59 -28.00
C ASN A 6 -81.16 -20.78 -27.01
N LEU A 7 -81.14 -20.54 -25.69
CA LEU A 7 -81.11 -21.62 -24.70
C LEU A 7 -82.51 -22.21 -24.45
N GLU A 8 -82.70 -23.50 -24.75
CA GLU A 8 -83.94 -24.24 -24.45
C GLU A 8 -84.20 -24.34 -22.94
N SER A 9 -85.46 -24.51 -22.52
CA SER A 9 -85.79 -24.59 -21.09
C SER A 9 -85.25 -25.89 -20.47
N GLY A 10 -84.43 -25.78 -19.42
CA GLY A 10 -83.83 -26.93 -18.74
C GLY A 10 -83.03 -26.52 -17.50
N ARG A 11 -82.60 -27.50 -16.69
CA ARG A 11 -81.65 -27.25 -15.58
C ARG A 11 -80.22 -27.32 -16.11
N TYR A 12 -79.53 -26.19 -16.12
CA TYR A 12 -78.12 -26.11 -16.48
C TYR A 12 -77.26 -26.08 -15.22
N THR A 13 -76.21 -26.89 -15.20
CA THR A 13 -75.21 -26.89 -14.11
C THR A 13 -73.92 -26.31 -14.68
N ASN A 14 -73.53 -25.12 -14.21
CA ASN A 14 -72.23 -24.54 -14.58
C ASN A 14 -71.14 -25.28 -13.78
N LYS A 15 -70.33 -26.07 -14.47
CA LYS A 15 -69.13 -26.66 -13.87
C LYS A 15 -67.99 -25.66 -14.03
N LEU A 16 -67.60 -24.98 -12.96
CA LEU A 16 -66.34 -24.24 -12.94
C LEU A 16 -65.21 -25.28 -12.95
N ILE A 17 -64.44 -25.33 -14.03
CA ILE A 17 -63.23 -26.14 -14.11
C ILE A 17 -62.07 -25.23 -13.68
N PHE A 18 -61.57 -25.42 -12.46
CA PHE A 18 -60.29 -24.85 -12.06
C PHE A 18 -59.19 -25.77 -12.59
N SER A 19 -58.30 -25.23 -13.43
CA SER A 19 -57.05 -25.90 -13.79
C SER A 19 -55.96 -25.19 -13.01
N ILE A 20 -55.36 -25.86 -12.01
CA ILE A 20 -54.20 -25.33 -11.30
C ILE A 20 -52.97 -25.68 -12.15
N LEU A 21 -52.35 -24.67 -12.75
CA LEU A 21 -50.99 -24.78 -13.29
C LEU A 21 -50.03 -24.63 -12.10
N THR A 22 -49.54 -25.73 -11.55
CA THR A 22 -48.40 -25.69 -10.63
C THR A 22 -47.14 -25.52 -11.46
N ASN A 23 -46.71 -24.28 -11.69
CA ASN A 23 -45.30 -24.04 -11.97
C ASN A 23 -44.57 -24.40 -10.67
N ASN A 24 -43.86 -25.53 -10.67
CA ASN A 24 -42.96 -25.87 -9.57
C ASN A 24 -41.84 -24.84 -9.58
N TYR A 25 -42.03 -23.77 -8.81
CA TYR A 25 -41.01 -22.81 -8.48
C TYR A 25 -40.40 -23.26 -7.15
N ASP A 26 -39.12 -23.60 -7.17
CA ASP A 26 -38.37 -23.95 -5.97
C ASP A 26 -38.20 -22.69 -5.14
N ARG A 27 -38.91 -22.60 -4.01
CA ARG A 27 -38.79 -21.48 -3.08
C ARG A 27 -37.36 -21.35 -2.59
N ILE A 28 -36.85 -20.13 -2.50
CA ILE A 28 -35.48 -19.85 -2.08
C ILE A 28 -35.45 -18.97 -0.82
N ALA A 29 -34.42 -19.16 -0.01
CA ALA A 29 -34.10 -18.27 1.11
C ALA A 29 -32.90 -17.41 0.69
N VAL A 30 -33.07 -16.08 0.62
CA VAL A 30 -32.02 -15.15 0.20
C VAL A 30 -31.72 -14.20 1.35
N ILE A 31 -30.46 -14.13 1.78
CA ILE A 31 -29.99 -13.15 2.76
C ILE A 31 -29.88 -11.78 2.09
N THR A 32 -30.28 -10.72 2.79
CA THR A 32 -30.11 -9.31 2.40
C THR A 32 -28.66 -8.96 2.03
N GLU A 33 -28.45 -7.80 1.41
CA GLU A 33 -27.12 -7.30 1.04
C GLU A 33 -26.16 -7.22 2.25
N GLY A 34 -24.87 -7.42 1.98
CA GLY A 34 -23.85 -7.53 3.03
C GLY A 34 -23.82 -6.38 4.03
N PRO A 35 -23.91 -5.09 3.63
CA PRO A 35 -23.94 -3.98 4.57
C PRO A 35 -25.18 -3.97 5.49
N ASP A 36 -26.35 -4.35 4.97
CA ASP A 36 -27.59 -4.46 5.76
C ASP A 36 -27.52 -5.66 6.71
N PHE A 37 -27.04 -6.81 6.24
CA PHE A 37 -26.79 -7.99 7.07
C PHE A 37 -25.86 -7.64 8.23
N ASN A 38 -24.74 -6.97 7.96
CA ASN A 38 -23.78 -6.57 8.99
C ASN A 38 -24.41 -5.63 10.02
N THR A 39 -25.22 -4.66 9.57
CA THR A 39 -25.94 -3.73 10.46
C THR A 39 -26.91 -4.48 11.37
N LYS A 40 -27.69 -5.42 10.81
CA LYS A 40 -28.63 -6.26 11.56
C LYS A 40 -27.93 -7.19 12.54
N LEU A 41 -26.82 -7.82 12.14
CA LEU A 41 -26.00 -8.63 13.02
C LEU A 41 -25.44 -7.81 14.17
N LYS A 42 -24.92 -6.60 13.90
CA LYS A 42 -24.40 -5.69 14.92
C LYS A 42 -25.48 -5.22 15.89
N SER A 43 -26.72 -5.03 15.42
CA SER A 43 -27.85 -4.59 16.24
C SER A 43 -28.19 -5.55 17.39
N LEU A 44 -27.74 -6.81 17.32
CA LEU A 44 -27.91 -7.79 18.38
C LEU A 44 -26.94 -7.60 19.56
N GLU A 45 -25.82 -6.90 19.35
CA GLU A 45 -24.88 -6.63 20.44
C GLU A 45 -25.42 -5.60 21.42
N THR A 46 -25.12 -5.80 22.69
CA THR A 46 -25.34 -4.80 23.75
C THR A 46 -24.01 -4.37 24.36
N THR A 47 -24.04 -3.53 25.40
CA THR A 47 -22.82 -3.16 26.14
C THR A 47 -22.16 -4.38 26.79
N THR A 48 -22.94 -5.38 27.22
CA THR A 48 -22.45 -6.55 27.96
C THR A 48 -22.40 -7.83 27.12
N ASN A 49 -23.20 -7.93 26.05
CA ASN A 49 -23.25 -9.11 25.19
C ASN A 49 -22.68 -8.78 23.82
N LYS A 50 -21.54 -9.39 23.52
CA LYS A 50 -20.82 -9.28 22.25
C LYS A 50 -20.89 -10.60 21.52
N ILE A 51 -20.97 -10.56 20.20
CA ILE A 51 -21.05 -11.76 19.37
C ILE A 51 -19.65 -12.37 19.28
N GLU A 52 -19.51 -13.61 19.72
CA GLU A 52 -18.27 -14.38 19.65
C GLU A 52 -18.37 -15.53 18.64
N HIS A 53 -19.58 -15.99 18.32
CA HIS A 53 -19.80 -17.10 17.39
C HIS A 53 -20.94 -16.78 16.42
N PHE A 54 -20.88 -17.32 15.20
CA PHE A 54 -21.97 -17.22 14.22
C PHE A 54 -22.23 -18.59 13.60
N LYS A 55 -23.48 -19.08 13.67
CA LYS A 55 -23.85 -20.38 13.10
C LYS A 55 -25.32 -20.46 12.71
N LYS A 56 -25.66 -21.49 11.94
CA LYS A 56 -27.06 -21.82 11.67
C LYS A 56 -27.70 -22.52 12.88
N GLY A 57 -28.91 -22.11 13.26
CA GLY A 57 -29.72 -22.81 14.24
C GLY A 57 -30.33 -24.10 13.65
N THR A 58 -30.40 -25.16 14.46
CA THR A 58 -31.04 -26.42 14.06
C THR A 58 -32.57 -26.39 14.23
N VAL A 59 -33.07 -25.43 14.99
CA VAL A 59 -34.49 -25.19 15.26
C VAL A 59 -34.79 -23.70 15.17
N ALA A 60 -36.05 -23.36 14.87
CA ALA A 60 -36.53 -21.99 14.87
C ALA A 60 -36.33 -21.34 16.26
N PRO A 61 -36.10 -20.01 16.33
CA PRO A 61 -35.96 -19.31 17.60
C PRO A 61 -37.21 -19.47 18.45
N ALA A 62 -37.03 -19.60 19.77
CA ALA A 62 -38.17 -19.61 20.69
C ALA A 62 -38.97 -18.31 20.58
N VAL A 63 -40.29 -18.39 20.74
CA VAL A 63 -41.21 -17.22 20.60
C VAL A 63 -40.85 -16.06 21.53
N SER A 64 -40.16 -16.33 22.64
CA SER A 64 -39.71 -15.31 23.59
C SER A 64 -38.41 -14.58 23.18
N MET A 65 -37.69 -15.06 22.17
CA MET A 65 -36.43 -14.48 21.73
C MET A 65 -36.68 -13.24 20.86
N SER A 66 -35.94 -12.16 21.12
CA SER A 66 -35.91 -11.02 20.19
C SER A 66 -35.15 -11.43 18.93
N THR A 67 -35.79 -11.29 17.78
CA THR A 67 -35.21 -11.65 16.48
C THR A 67 -35.24 -10.43 15.55
N VAL A 68 -34.35 -10.43 14.56
CA VAL A 68 -34.35 -9.51 13.42
C VAL A 68 -34.42 -10.31 12.12
N ASN A 69 -35.05 -9.76 11.09
CA ASN A 69 -35.15 -10.39 9.78
C ASN A 69 -33.95 -10.01 8.91
N ILE A 70 -33.28 -11.01 8.36
CA ILE A 70 -32.16 -10.84 7.42
C ILE A 70 -32.49 -11.39 6.02
N ASP A 71 -33.74 -11.74 5.76
CA ASP A 71 -34.23 -12.03 4.42
C ASP A 71 -34.19 -10.78 3.53
N ASP A 72 -33.85 -11.01 2.27
CA ASP A 72 -33.94 -10.07 1.16
C ASP A 72 -35.38 -9.97 0.62
N GLU A 73 -35.71 -8.91 -0.11
CA GLU A 73 -37.05 -8.73 -0.71
C GLU A 73 -37.43 -9.82 -1.72
N TYR A 74 -36.44 -10.51 -2.31
CA TYR A 74 -36.64 -11.64 -3.23
C TYR A 74 -36.67 -13.01 -2.52
N SER A 75 -36.57 -13.05 -1.19
CA SER A 75 -36.60 -14.30 -0.42
C SER A 75 -38.04 -14.80 -0.27
N ASP A 76 -38.26 -16.07 -0.58
CA ASP A 76 -39.55 -16.74 -0.32
C ASP A 76 -39.70 -17.17 1.13
N TYR A 77 -38.58 -17.33 1.83
CA TYR A 77 -38.53 -17.73 3.24
C TYR A 77 -38.06 -16.57 4.11
N GLU A 78 -38.69 -16.43 5.26
CA GLU A 78 -38.19 -15.54 6.30
C GLU A 78 -36.89 -16.12 6.88
N ILE A 79 -35.89 -15.25 7.09
CA ILE A 79 -34.62 -15.66 7.70
C ILE A 79 -34.46 -14.87 8.99
N LYS A 80 -34.62 -15.57 10.12
CA LYS A 80 -34.52 -14.97 11.45
C LYS A 80 -33.09 -15.00 11.95
N LEU A 81 -32.64 -13.91 12.56
CA LEU A 81 -31.35 -13.78 13.24
C LEU A 81 -31.57 -13.36 14.70
N TRP A 82 -30.84 -13.97 15.64
CA TRP A 82 -30.87 -13.60 17.06
C TRP A 82 -29.55 -13.92 17.77
N LEU A 83 -29.35 -13.37 18.96
CA LEU A 83 -28.21 -13.65 19.82
C LEU A 83 -28.64 -14.46 21.04
N ASP A 84 -28.03 -15.62 21.27
CA ASP A 84 -28.08 -16.29 22.57
C ASP A 84 -26.99 -15.68 23.48
N PRO A 85 -27.37 -14.98 24.56
CA PRO A 85 -26.38 -14.34 25.44
C PRO A 85 -25.61 -15.33 26.31
N THR A 86 -26.07 -16.59 26.43
CA THR A 86 -25.46 -17.60 27.29
C THR A 86 -24.16 -18.12 26.70
N ASP A 87 -24.17 -18.39 25.40
CA ASP A 87 -23.01 -18.87 24.64
C ASP A 87 -22.43 -17.79 23.70
N LYS A 88 -23.02 -16.58 23.68
CA LYS A 88 -22.63 -15.44 22.84
C LYS A 88 -22.64 -15.75 21.33
N THR A 89 -23.49 -16.68 20.91
CA THR A 89 -23.66 -17.02 19.51
C THR A 89 -24.80 -16.22 18.87
N ALA A 90 -24.50 -15.55 17.76
CA ALA A 90 -25.51 -15.13 16.81
C ALA A 90 -25.95 -16.34 15.95
N TYR A 91 -27.22 -16.74 16.09
CA TYR A 91 -27.83 -17.79 15.29
C TYR A 91 -28.68 -17.18 14.18
N TYR A 92 -28.66 -17.79 13.00
CA TYR A 92 -29.70 -17.57 11.99
C TYR A 92 -30.50 -18.85 11.71
N TYR A 93 -31.76 -18.71 11.29
CA TYR A 93 -32.62 -19.83 10.94
C TYR A 93 -33.49 -19.49 9.72
N ALA A 94 -33.57 -20.44 8.79
CA ALA A 94 -34.52 -20.50 7.70
C ALA A 94 -35.05 -21.94 7.60
N GLU A 95 -36.26 -22.13 7.07
CA GLU A 95 -36.84 -23.48 6.90
C GLU A 95 -36.10 -24.33 5.85
N THR A 96 -35.25 -23.71 5.04
CA THR A 96 -34.43 -24.38 4.03
C THR A 96 -33.07 -24.79 4.59
N GLU A 97 -32.45 -25.81 3.98
CA GLU A 97 -31.09 -26.20 4.35
C GLU A 97 -30.05 -25.17 3.90
N LYS A 98 -30.14 -24.70 2.66
CA LYS A 98 -29.26 -23.66 2.10
C LYS A 98 -29.91 -22.29 2.10
N VAL A 99 -29.10 -21.26 2.28
CA VAL A 99 -29.47 -19.85 2.12
C VAL A 99 -28.55 -19.22 1.08
N TYR A 100 -29.12 -18.55 0.09
CA TYR A 100 -28.37 -17.82 -0.93
C TYR A 100 -27.92 -16.49 -0.36
N LEU A 101 -26.67 -16.11 -0.64
CA LEU A 101 -26.24 -14.75 -0.37
C LEU A 101 -26.63 -13.81 -1.51
N ASN A 102 -26.92 -12.55 -1.17
CA ASN A 102 -27.20 -11.52 -2.15
C ASN A 102 -26.01 -11.31 -3.10
N ALA A 103 -26.31 -10.89 -4.34
CA ALA A 103 -25.31 -10.55 -5.35
C ALA A 103 -24.23 -9.57 -4.81
N ASP A 104 -24.63 -8.62 -3.95
CA ASP A 104 -23.71 -7.80 -3.17
C ASP A 104 -23.56 -8.34 -1.74
N SER A 105 -22.54 -9.16 -1.54
CA SER A 105 -22.13 -9.67 -0.23
C SER A 105 -20.93 -8.91 0.34
N SER A 106 -20.66 -7.70 -0.18
CA SER A 106 -19.58 -6.88 0.34
C SER A 106 -19.83 -6.48 1.80
N GLU A 107 -18.75 -6.29 2.54
CA GLU A 107 -18.80 -5.78 3.91
C GLU A 107 -19.69 -6.61 4.88
N MET A 108 -20.02 -7.87 4.56
CA MET A 108 -20.95 -8.71 5.34
C MET A 108 -20.56 -8.88 6.82
N PHE A 109 -19.26 -8.93 7.13
CA PHE A 109 -18.74 -8.95 8.50
C PHE A 109 -17.78 -7.78 8.77
N PHE A 110 -17.92 -6.68 8.03
CA PHE A 110 -17.04 -5.51 8.13
C PHE A 110 -17.83 -4.20 8.15
N SER A 111 -17.38 -3.23 8.94
CA SER A 111 -17.88 -1.86 8.83
C SER A 111 -16.74 -0.86 8.75
N LYS A 112 -16.88 0.12 7.85
CA LYS A 112 -16.00 1.30 7.80
C LYS A 112 -16.16 2.17 9.05
N TYR A 113 -17.33 2.18 9.68
CA TYR A 113 -17.64 3.01 10.84
C TYR A 113 -17.27 2.29 12.15
N GLY A 114 -16.35 2.88 12.92
CA GLY A 114 -15.70 2.23 14.06
C GLY A 114 -16.63 1.65 15.13
N GLU A 115 -17.79 2.28 15.38
CA GLU A 115 -18.79 1.83 16.35
C GLU A 115 -19.63 0.63 15.86
N GLN A 116 -19.78 0.48 14.54
CA GLN A 116 -20.57 -0.57 13.89
C GLN A 116 -19.76 -1.86 13.62
N LYS A 117 -18.48 -1.88 13.98
CA LYS A 117 -17.63 -3.07 13.78
C LYS A 117 -18.02 -4.20 14.74
N ILE A 118 -18.21 -5.39 14.19
CA ILE A 118 -18.23 -6.64 14.95
C ILE A 118 -16.78 -7.14 15.00
N LYS A 119 -16.19 -7.17 16.19
CA LYS A 119 -14.74 -7.43 16.35
C LYS A 119 -14.42 -8.68 17.16
N ASN A 120 -15.43 -9.28 17.81
CA ASN A 120 -15.21 -10.32 18.81
C ASN A 120 -15.44 -11.74 18.28
N ILE A 121 -15.87 -11.88 17.01
CA ILE A 121 -16.12 -13.19 16.40
C ILE A 121 -14.84 -14.03 16.38
N LEU A 122 -14.94 -15.22 16.96
CA LEU A 122 -13.89 -16.24 17.11
C LEU A 122 -14.00 -17.33 16.04
N ASP A 123 -15.23 -17.63 15.59
CA ASP A 123 -15.53 -18.57 14.51
C ASP A 123 -16.81 -18.20 13.74
N LEU A 124 -16.84 -18.67 12.48
CA LEU A 124 -17.96 -18.54 11.55
C LEU A 124 -18.30 -19.92 10.97
N ASP A 125 -19.52 -20.38 11.16
CA ASP A 125 -20.08 -21.49 10.39
C ASP A 125 -20.88 -20.95 9.19
N LEU A 126 -20.26 -21.09 8.02
CA LEU A 126 -20.78 -20.63 6.72
C LEU A 126 -21.20 -21.80 5.82
N SER A 127 -21.27 -23.02 6.35
CA SER A 127 -21.44 -24.25 5.57
C SER A 127 -22.75 -24.31 4.78
N ASN A 128 -23.79 -23.61 5.24
CA ASN A 128 -25.10 -23.53 4.60
C ASN A 128 -25.28 -22.32 3.66
N PHE A 129 -24.24 -21.49 3.49
CA PHE A 129 -24.29 -20.38 2.54
C PHE A 129 -24.05 -20.89 1.12
N ASP A 130 -24.91 -20.45 0.21
CA ASP A 130 -24.74 -20.64 -1.23
C ASP A 130 -24.35 -19.29 -1.86
N THR A 131 -23.16 -19.25 -2.45
CA THR A 131 -22.55 -18.03 -3.00
C THR A 131 -22.60 -17.97 -4.52
N SER A 132 -23.29 -18.93 -5.18
CA SER A 132 -23.32 -19.06 -6.64
C SER A 132 -23.85 -17.83 -7.39
N GLN A 133 -24.57 -16.93 -6.71
CA GLN A 133 -25.11 -15.69 -7.27
C GLN A 133 -24.30 -14.44 -6.90
N VAL A 134 -23.27 -14.58 -6.06
CA VAL A 134 -22.50 -13.44 -5.55
C VAL A 134 -21.60 -12.88 -6.65
N THR A 135 -21.66 -11.57 -6.84
CA THR A 135 -20.80 -10.85 -7.80
C THR A 135 -19.78 -9.93 -7.13
N ASN A 136 -20.05 -9.52 -5.88
CA ASN A 136 -19.19 -8.67 -5.07
C ASN A 136 -18.97 -9.28 -3.68
N MET A 137 -17.71 -9.57 -3.34
CA MET A 137 -17.27 -10.04 -2.01
C MET A 137 -16.28 -9.06 -1.35
N SER A 138 -16.25 -7.80 -1.82
CA SER A 138 -15.28 -6.83 -1.32
C SER A 138 -15.39 -6.63 0.19
N SER A 139 -14.26 -6.67 0.90
CA SER A 139 -14.19 -6.50 2.35
C SER A 139 -15.07 -7.43 3.18
N MET A 140 -15.55 -8.57 2.63
CA MET A 140 -16.52 -9.44 3.30
C MET A 140 -16.10 -9.86 4.72
N PHE A 141 -14.83 -10.22 4.92
CA PHE A 141 -14.27 -10.64 6.21
C PHE A 141 -13.23 -9.65 6.76
N ARG A 142 -13.19 -8.43 6.22
CA ARG A 142 -12.12 -7.48 6.53
C ARG A 142 -12.07 -7.15 8.03
N GLY A 143 -10.87 -7.27 8.61
CA GLY A 143 -10.59 -6.87 9.98
C GLY A 143 -11.13 -7.83 11.04
N MET A 144 -11.56 -9.04 10.65
CA MET A 144 -11.93 -10.11 11.58
C MET A 144 -10.69 -10.71 12.27
N SER A 145 -9.94 -9.88 13.00
CA SER A 145 -8.60 -10.20 13.51
C SER A 145 -8.58 -11.29 14.59
N ASN A 146 -9.73 -11.69 15.13
CA ASN A 146 -9.82 -12.76 16.13
C ASN A 146 -10.02 -14.15 15.51
N LEU A 147 -10.37 -14.25 14.23
CA LEU A 147 -10.51 -15.54 13.56
C LEU A 147 -9.17 -16.26 13.49
N THR A 148 -9.16 -17.50 13.95
CA THR A 148 -8.00 -18.42 13.83
C THR A 148 -8.17 -19.44 12.72
N THR A 149 -9.41 -19.66 12.27
CA THR A 149 -9.76 -20.50 11.12
C THR A 149 -10.89 -19.84 10.33
N LEU A 150 -10.97 -20.13 9.04
CA LEU A 150 -12.04 -19.70 8.16
C LEU A 150 -12.22 -20.74 7.05
N ASN A 151 -13.38 -21.40 7.01
CA ASN A 151 -13.69 -22.41 6.01
C ASN A 151 -14.50 -21.79 4.87
N LEU A 152 -13.93 -21.78 3.65
CA LEU A 152 -14.56 -21.26 2.44
C LEU A 152 -14.75 -22.35 1.36
N SER A 153 -14.62 -23.63 1.73
CA SER A 153 -14.65 -24.74 0.77
C SER A 153 -15.97 -24.88 0.00
N ASN A 154 -17.08 -24.38 0.55
CA ASN A 154 -18.40 -24.35 -0.10
C ASN A 154 -18.65 -23.09 -0.94
N PHE A 155 -17.69 -22.15 -1.02
CA PHE A 155 -17.89 -20.92 -1.79
C PHE A 155 -17.75 -21.18 -3.29
N ASP A 156 -18.80 -20.84 -4.04
CA ASP A 156 -18.78 -20.73 -5.49
C ASP A 156 -18.52 -19.27 -5.86
N THR A 157 -17.35 -19.01 -6.46
CA THR A 157 -16.92 -17.66 -6.84
C THR A 157 -16.97 -17.43 -8.35
N SER A 158 -17.59 -18.34 -9.11
CA SER A 158 -17.62 -18.31 -10.58
C SER A 158 -18.34 -17.09 -11.17
N GLN A 159 -19.11 -16.34 -10.38
CA GLN A 159 -19.75 -15.08 -10.78
C GLN A 159 -19.09 -13.83 -10.17
N VAL A 160 -18.11 -14.00 -9.28
CA VAL A 160 -17.50 -12.89 -8.54
C VAL A 160 -16.59 -12.08 -9.46
N THR A 161 -16.80 -10.77 -9.46
CA THR A 161 -15.98 -9.79 -10.20
C THR A 161 -15.09 -8.94 -9.29
N ASN A 162 -15.40 -8.87 -8.01
CA ASN A 162 -14.68 -8.04 -7.05
C ASN A 162 -14.46 -8.78 -5.71
N VAL A 163 -13.19 -8.93 -5.33
CA VAL A 163 -12.74 -9.52 -4.05
C VAL A 163 -11.82 -8.56 -3.28
N ASN A 164 -11.85 -7.26 -3.61
CA ASN A 164 -10.94 -6.29 -3.04
C ASN A 164 -11.07 -6.26 -1.50
N SER A 165 -9.93 -6.32 -0.81
CA SER A 165 -9.86 -6.37 0.66
C SER A 165 -10.65 -7.50 1.33
N MET A 166 -11.10 -8.55 0.62
CA MET A 166 -11.98 -9.59 1.17
C MET A 166 -11.46 -10.20 2.48
N LEU A 167 -10.16 -10.51 2.55
CA LEU A 167 -9.48 -11.07 3.72
C LEU A 167 -8.53 -10.07 4.40
N ALA A 168 -8.63 -8.78 4.09
CA ALA A 168 -7.72 -7.78 4.64
C ALA A 168 -7.79 -7.75 6.18
N SER A 169 -6.64 -7.82 6.85
CA SER A 169 -6.46 -7.75 8.30
C SER A 169 -7.18 -8.85 9.10
N VAL A 170 -7.40 -10.04 8.50
CA VAL A 170 -7.76 -11.26 9.25
C VAL A 170 -6.48 -11.88 9.83
N SER A 171 -5.77 -11.11 10.64
CA SER A 171 -4.35 -11.27 10.94
C SER A 171 -3.99 -12.53 11.74
N ASN A 172 -4.96 -13.20 12.39
CA ASN A 172 -4.72 -14.40 13.20
C ASN A 172 -4.84 -15.72 12.43
N LEU A 173 -5.21 -15.69 11.13
CA LEU A 173 -5.14 -16.87 10.29
C LEU A 173 -3.69 -17.32 10.08
N THR A 174 -3.43 -18.60 10.30
CA THR A 174 -2.14 -19.24 10.00
C THR A 174 -2.16 -19.99 8.66
N THR A 175 -3.36 -20.40 8.23
CA THR A 175 -3.65 -21.03 6.93
C THR A 175 -4.99 -20.51 6.38
N ILE A 176 -5.15 -20.61 5.06
CA ILE A 176 -6.43 -20.40 4.37
C ILE A 176 -6.46 -21.28 3.12
N ASP A 177 -7.58 -21.96 2.89
CA ASP A 177 -7.80 -22.76 1.67
C ASP A 177 -8.68 -21.98 0.70
N LEU A 178 -8.15 -21.72 -0.49
CA LEU A 178 -8.80 -21.01 -1.58
C LEU A 178 -8.88 -21.87 -2.85
N SER A 179 -8.73 -23.20 -2.73
CA SER A 179 -8.71 -24.12 -3.86
C SER A 179 -10.03 -24.17 -4.65
N SER A 180 -11.15 -23.81 -4.02
CA SER A 180 -12.47 -23.69 -4.66
C SER A 180 -12.67 -22.38 -5.43
N PHE A 181 -11.75 -21.42 -5.32
CA PHE A 181 -11.95 -20.11 -5.93
C PHE A 181 -11.75 -20.15 -7.45
N ASP A 182 -12.74 -19.64 -8.17
CA ASP A 182 -12.68 -19.31 -9.60
C ASP A 182 -12.56 -17.78 -9.73
N THR A 183 -11.37 -17.31 -10.07
CA THR A 183 -11.11 -15.87 -10.23
C THR A 183 -11.19 -15.41 -11.68
N SER A 184 -11.65 -16.24 -12.62
CA SER A 184 -11.64 -15.95 -14.06
C SER A 184 -12.47 -14.73 -14.48
N LYS A 185 -13.36 -14.25 -13.60
CA LYS A 185 -14.16 -13.01 -13.79
C LYS A 185 -13.70 -11.84 -12.93
N VAL A 186 -12.77 -12.04 -12.00
CA VAL A 186 -12.32 -11.00 -11.06
C VAL A 186 -11.53 -9.93 -11.80
N THR A 187 -11.91 -8.66 -11.58
CA THR A 187 -11.23 -7.49 -12.16
C THR A 187 -10.46 -6.66 -11.12
N ASP A 188 -10.81 -6.78 -9.84
CA ASP A 188 -10.15 -6.10 -8.72
C ASP A 188 -9.83 -7.09 -7.59
N ILE A 189 -8.55 -7.23 -7.28
CA ILE A 189 -8.01 -8.07 -6.21
C ILE A 189 -7.17 -7.25 -5.21
N SER A 190 -7.27 -5.92 -5.28
CA SER A 190 -6.48 -5.02 -4.46
C SER A 190 -6.72 -5.28 -2.97
N ALA A 191 -5.62 -5.26 -2.20
CA ALA A 191 -5.60 -5.52 -0.77
C ALA A 191 -6.25 -6.85 -0.31
N MET A 192 -6.53 -7.82 -1.20
CA MET A 192 -7.23 -9.05 -0.83
C MET A 192 -6.58 -9.77 0.36
N PHE A 193 -5.24 -9.80 0.43
CA PHE A 193 -4.45 -10.43 1.50
C PHE A 193 -3.71 -9.41 2.38
N TYR A 194 -4.16 -8.15 2.39
CA TYR A 194 -3.54 -7.08 3.17
C TYR A 194 -3.44 -7.47 4.64
N ASP A 195 -2.24 -7.40 5.22
CA ASP A 195 -1.92 -7.63 6.63
C ASP A 195 -2.42 -8.96 7.20
N LEU A 196 -2.41 -10.03 6.38
CA LEU A 196 -2.48 -11.43 6.84
C LEU A 196 -1.15 -11.85 7.49
N SER A 197 -0.77 -11.13 8.53
CA SER A 197 0.61 -11.12 9.06
C SER A 197 1.06 -12.43 9.70
N ASN A 198 0.15 -13.31 10.15
CA ASN A 198 0.49 -14.63 10.71
C ASN A 198 0.46 -15.77 9.68
N LEU A 199 0.06 -15.52 8.44
CA LEU A 199 0.01 -16.55 7.40
C LEU A 199 1.42 -16.97 6.99
N ILE A 200 1.70 -18.28 6.97
CA ILE A 200 3.04 -18.82 6.67
C ILE A 200 3.14 -19.35 5.24
N THR A 201 2.02 -19.83 4.68
CA THR A 201 1.90 -20.32 3.30
C THR A 201 0.63 -19.79 2.65
N LEU A 202 0.68 -19.58 1.33
CA LEU A 202 -0.47 -19.18 0.53
C LEU A 202 -0.39 -19.87 -0.83
N ASN A 203 -1.43 -20.62 -1.21
CA ASN A 203 -1.52 -21.26 -2.51
C ASN A 203 -2.48 -20.48 -3.41
N LEU A 204 -1.97 -19.99 -4.55
CA LEU A 204 -2.71 -19.22 -5.56
C LEU A 204 -2.64 -19.88 -6.95
N SER A 205 -2.28 -21.16 -7.03
CA SER A 205 -2.09 -21.86 -8.31
C SER A 205 -3.37 -21.93 -9.17
N ASN A 206 -4.55 -21.82 -8.56
CA ASN A 206 -5.85 -21.77 -9.24
C ASN A 206 -6.30 -20.36 -9.64
N PHE A 207 -5.56 -19.30 -9.29
CA PHE A 207 -5.97 -17.94 -9.62
C PHE A 207 -5.70 -17.63 -11.10
N ASP A 208 -6.77 -17.37 -11.85
CA ASP A 208 -6.74 -16.71 -13.14
C ASP A 208 -6.79 -15.19 -12.92
N THR A 209 -5.70 -14.49 -13.24
CA THR A 209 -5.61 -13.02 -13.11
C THR A 209 -5.72 -12.29 -14.45
N SER A 210 -6.05 -12.97 -15.54
CA SER A 210 -6.05 -12.42 -16.91
C SER A 210 -7.04 -11.27 -17.15
N ARG A 211 -7.95 -11.01 -16.20
CA ARG A 211 -8.90 -9.88 -16.21
C ARG A 211 -8.62 -8.83 -15.14
N VAL A 212 -7.68 -9.08 -14.24
CA VAL A 212 -7.37 -8.17 -13.14
C VAL A 212 -6.72 -6.90 -13.68
N THR A 213 -7.21 -5.76 -13.21
CA THR A 213 -6.69 -4.42 -13.57
C THR A 213 -6.05 -3.70 -12.39
N ASN A 214 -6.31 -4.16 -11.16
CA ASN A 214 -5.85 -3.55 -9.92
C ASN A 214 -5.32 -4.62 -8.95
N MET A 215 -4.03 -4.54 -8.62
CA MET A 215 -3.33 -5.41 -7.65
C MET A 215 -2.68 -4.60 -6.52
N GLN A 216 -3.10 -3.34 -6.34
CA GLN A 216 -2.55 -2.47 -5.30
C GLN A 216 -2.67 -3.13 -3.93
N ASP A 217 -1.62 -3.04 -3.11
CA ASP A 217 -1.59 -3.53 -1.73
C ASP A 217 -1.88 -5.04 -1.53
N MET A 218 -1.94 -5.85 -2.60
CA MET A 218 -2.48 -7.22 -2.56
C MET A 218 -1.85 -8.10 -1.47
N PHE A 219 -0.53 -8.03 -1.29
CA PHE A 219 0.24 -8.80 -0.29
C PHE A 219 0.90 -7.90 0.77
N TYR A 220 0.43 -6.66 0.91
CA TYR A 220 0.96 -5.69 1.87
C TYR A 220 0.97 -6.31 3.28
N GLY A 221 2.10 -6.24 3.99
CA GLY A 221 2.17 -6.61 5.40
C GLY A 221 2.08 -8.11 5.69
N MET A 222 2.19 -8.99 4.69
CA MET A 222 2.29 -10.45 4.90
C MET A 222 3.67 -10.85 5.46
N ARG A 223 3.94 -10.44 6.71
CA ARG A 223 5.28 -10.45 7.32
C ARG A 223 5.87 -11.84 7.52
N ASN A 224 5.04 -12.85 7.80
CA ASN A 224 5.51 -14.21 8.11
C ASN A 224 5.62 -15.14 6.90
N LEU A 225 5.16 -14.71 5.72
CA LEU A 225 5.22 -15.51 4.51
C LEU A 225 6.68 -15.70 4.07
N THR A 226 7.10 -16.96 3.89
CA THR A 226 8.49 -17.31 3.53
C THR A 226 8.67 -17.67 2.06
N THR A 227 7.57 -18.00 1.36
CA THR A 227 7.54 -18.31 -0.06
C THR A 227 6.23 -17.80 -0.67
N LEU A 228 6.28 -17.36 -1.93
CA LEU A 228 5.11 -16.94 -2.68
C LEU A 228 5.31 -17.31 -4.15
N ASP A 229 4.45 -18.18 -4.68
CA ASP A 229 4.45 -18.57 -6.09
C ASP A 229 3.42 -17.74 -6.85
N LEU A 230 3.90 -16.98 -7.84
CA LEU A 230 3.10 -16.12 -8.73
C LEU A 230 3.27 -16.51 -10.20
N SER A 231 3.75 -17.72 -10.48
CA SER A 231 4.03 -18.17 -11.84
C SER A 231 2.79 -18.25 -12.74
N SER A 232 1.59 -18.39 -12.17
CA SER A 232 0.31 -18.39 -12.89
C SER A 232 -0.24 -16.99 -13.18
N PHE A 233 0.35 -15.93 -12.61
CA PHE A 233 -0.22 -14.58 -12.74
C PHE A 233 0.02 -14.02 -14.15
N ASP A 234 -1.07 -13.67 -14.81
CA ASP A 234 -1.10 -12.76 -15.96
C ASP A 234 -1.37 -11.34 -15.46
N THR A 235 -0.40 -10.44 -15.60
CA THR A 235 -0.52 -9.03 -15.19
C THR A 235 -0.67 -8.06 -16.36
N SER A 236 -0.88 -8.56 -17.59
CA SER A 236 -0.88 -7.77 -18.83
C SER A 236 -1.98 -6.69 -18.91
N LYS A 237 -2.97 -6.71 -18.01
CA LYS A 237 -4.04 -5.71 -17.89
C LYS A 237 -3.93 -4.84 -16.64
N VAL A 238 -2.97 -5.10 -15.76
CA VAL A 238 -2.83 -4.40 -14.48
C VAL A 238 -2.29 -3.00 -14.72
N THR A 239 -2.95 -2.01 -14.10
CA THR A 239 -2.57 -0.58 -14.19
C THR A 239 -2.08 -0.03 -12.85
N ARG A 240 -2.43 -0.68 -11.73
CA ARG A 240 -2.07 -0.28 -10.37
C ARG A 240 -1.42 -1.44 -9.62
N MET A 241 -0.16 -1.23 -9.18
CA MET A 241 0.64 -2.19 -8.39
C MET A 241 1.35 -1.55 -7.18
N GLY A 242 0.94 -0.33 -6.81
CA GLY A 242 1.50 0.36 -5.64
C GLY A 242 1.46 -0.51 -4.38
N ALA A 243 2.56 -0.52 -3.63
CA ALA A 243 2.74 -1.21 -2.36
C ALA A 243 2.38 -2.72 -2.36
N MET A 244 2.33 -3.38 -3.52
CA MET A 244 1.88 -4.77 -3.66
C MET A 244 2.61 -5.76 -2.75
N PHE A 245 3.92 -5.59 -2.55
CA PHE A 245 4.77 -6.46 -1.71
C PHE A 245 5.33 -5.74 -0.46
N TYR A 246 4.75 -4.60 -0.09
CA TYR A 246 5.21 -3.81 1.05
C TYR A 246 5.31 -4.67 2.31
N GLY A 247 6.45 -4.61 3.01
CA GLY A 247 6.60 -5.18 4.35
C GLY A 247 6.55 -6.71 4.41
N MET A 248 6.76 -7.41 3.30
CA MET A 248 6.96 -8.87 3.26
C MET A 248 8.34 -9.26 3.80
N ARG A 249 8.56 -9.03 5.09
CA ARG A 249 9.88 -9.01 5.74
C ARG A 249 10.61 -10.35 5.80
N ASN A 250 9.91 -11.49 5.70
CA ASN A 250 10.54 -12.83 5.77
C ASN A 250 10.80 -13.47 4.40
N LEU A 251 10.38 -12.82 3.30
CA LEU A 251 10.59 -13.34 1.97
C LEU A 251 12.05 -13.12 1.54
N THR A 252 12.75 -14.21 1.23
CA THR A 252 14.18 -14.16 0.83
C THR A 252 14.38 -14.07 -0.68
N THR A 253 13.42 -14.56 -1.46
CA THR A 253 13.39 -14.53 -2.92
C THR A 253 11.97 -14.28 -3.42
N LEU A 254 11.82 -13.59 -4.55
CA LEU A 254 10.53 -13.33 -5.18
C LEU A 254 10.69 -13.48 -6.70
N ASN A 255 9.95 -14.42 -7.30
CA ASN A 255 9.98 -14.63 -8.74
C ASN A 255 8.87 -13.81 -9.41
N LEU A 256 9.26 -12.84 -10.24
CA LEU A 256 8.36 -11.96 -10.98
C LEU A 256 8.48 -12.13 -12.50
N SER A 257 9.05 -13.23 -12.99
CA SER A 257 9.32 -13.45 -14.42
C SER A 257 8.07 -13.47 -15.31
N SER A 258 6.88 -13.74 -14.75
CA SER A 258 5.59 -13.70 -15.45
C SER A 258 4.98 -12.30 -15.56
N PHE A 259 5.53 -11.30 -14.85
CA PHE A 259 4.91 -9.98 -14.77
C PHE A 259 5.13 -9.19 -16.07
N ASP A 260 4.03 -8.70 -16.64
CA ASP A 260 3.99 -7.61 -17.60
C ASP A 260 3.58 -6.32 -16.86
N THR A 261 4.48 -5.34 -16.80
CA THR A 261 4.23 -4.06 -16.14
C THR A 261 4.01 -2.90 -17.10
N SER A 262 3.87 -3.16 -18.41
CA SER A 262 3.81 -2.15 -19.48
C SER A 262 2.66 -1.14 -19.37
N LYS A 263 1.65 -1.43 -18.54
CA LYS A 263 0.50 -0.54 -18.28
C LYS A 263 0.49 0.07 -16.88
N VAL A 264 1.46 -0.27 -16.04
CA VAL A 264 1.50 0.19 -14.64
C VAL A 264 1.95 1.64 -14.58
N THR A 265 1.18 2.48 -13.89
CA THR A 265 1.50 3.90 -13.73
C THR A 265 2.04 4.27 -12.35
N ASP A 266 1.81 3.42 -11.34
CA ASP A 266 2.24 3.63 -9.96
C ASP A 266 2.93 2.38 -9.39
N MET A 267 4.20 2.53 -9.06
CA MET A 267 5.05 1.53 -8.39
C MET A 267 5.56 2.04 -7.03
N SER A 268 4.94 3.09 -6.48
CA SER A 268 5.31 3.59 -5.16
C SER A 268 5.21 2.49 -4.11
N LEU A 269 6.21 2.44 -3.23
CA LEU A 269 6.29 1.53 -2.09
C LEU A 269 6.27 0.02 -2.46
N MET A 270 6.39 -0.35 -3.74
CA MET A 270 6.12 -1.71 -4.23
C MET A 270 6.91 -2.79 -3.47
N PHE A 271 8.18 -2.54 -3.16
CA PHE A 271 9.06 -3.46 -2.42
C PHE A 271 9.50 -2.91 -1.06
N TYR A 272 8.85 -1.86 -0.55
CA TYR A 272 9.26 -1.20 0.68
C TYR A 272 9.39 -2.19 1.85
N ASN A 273 10.51 -2.13 2.57
CA ASN A 273 10.77 -2.91 3.79
C ASN A 273 10.66 -4.44 3.58
N MET A 274 11.05 -4.93 2.41
CA MET A 274 11.34 -6.35 2.17
C MET A 274 12.76 -6.69 2.64
N SER A 275 13.01 -6.52 3.94
CA SER A 275 14.36 -6.50 4.51
C SER A 275 15.14 -7.82 4.42
N SER A 276 14.47 -8.96 4.24
CA SER A 276 15.13 -10.27 4.06
C SER A 276 15.47 -10.63 2.62
N LEU A 277 14.99 -9.85 1.64
CA LEU A 277 15.16 -10.14 0.22
C LEU A 277 16.65 -10.06 -0.18
N THR A 278 17.20 -11.15 -0.72
CA THR A 278 18.63 -11.23 -1.09
C THR A 278 18.89 -11.09 -2.57
N THR A 279 17.86 -11.32 -3.40
CA THR A 279 17.91 -11.16 -4.86
C THR A 279 16.56 -10.64 -5.36
N LEU A 280 16.60 -9.83 -6.41
CA LEU A 280 15.40 -9.32 -7.08
C LEU A 280 15.72 -9.14 -8.58
N ASN A 281 15.03 -9.91 -9.43
CA ASN A 281 15.16 -9.80 -10.87
C ASN A 281 13.98 -9.00 -11.45
N LEU A 282 14.28 -7.87 -12.08
CA LEU A 282 13.31 -6.96 -12.69
C LEU A 282 13.53 -6.77 -14.19
N SER A 283 14.29 -7.68 -14.84
CA SER A 283 14.65 -7.55 -16.26
C SER A 283 13.45 -7.54 -17.22
N ASN A 284 12.31 -8.07 -16.81
CA ASN A 284 11.04 -8.05 -17.55
C ASN A 284 10.17 -6.81 -17.27
N PHE A 285 10.54 -5.94 -16.34
CA PHE A 285 9.75 -4.76 -16.03
C PHE A 285 9.85 -3.74 -17.17
N ASP A 286 8.70 -3.30 -17.67
CA ASP A 286 8.55 -2.09 -18.47
C ASP A 286 8.03 -0.97 -17.57
N THR A 287 8.84 0.08 -17.39
CA THR A 287 8.49 1.24 -16.55
C THR A 287 8.12 2.48 -17.36
N SER A 288 7.97 2.38 -18.68
CA SER A 288 7.75 3.52 -19.58
C SER A 288 6.45 4.31 -19.33
N GLN A 289 5.51 3.73 -18.57
CA GLN A 289 4.26 4.38 -18.15
C GLN A 289 4.27 4.83 -16.69
N VAL A 290 5.31 4.52 -15.92
CA VAL A 290 5.36 4.79 -14.48
C VAL A 290 5.58 6.28 -14.23
N ILE A 291 4.75 6.85 -13.35
CA ILE A 291 4.78 8.27 -12.95
C ILE A 291 5.34 8.40 -11.52
N ASN A 292 5.09 7.41 -10.65
CA ASN A 292 5.46 7.46 -9.24
C ASN A 292 6.32 6.25 -8.82
N MET A 293 7.52 6.52 -8.31
CA MET A 293 8.47 5.54 -7.77
C MET A 293 8.85 5.85 -6.30
N TYR A 294 8.03 6.63 -5.60
CA TYR A 294 8.22 6.97 -4.20
C TYR A 294 8.52 5.73 -3.35
N SER A 295 9.67 5.73 -2.66
CA SER A 295 10.09 4.67 -1.73
C SER A 295 10.01 3.24 -2.29
N MET A 296 10.14 3.05 -3.61
CA MET A 296 9.94 1.75 -4.26
C MET A 296 10.83 0.64 -3.67
N PHE A 297 12.09 0.94 -3.34
CA PHE A 297 13.07 0.01 -2.76
C PHE A 297 13.55 0.43 -1.37
N ASP A 298 12.83 1.32 -0.69
CA ASP A 298 13.23 1.78 0.63
C ASP A 298 13.27 0.61 1.62
N SER A 299 14.34 0.52 2.40
CA SER A 299 14.54 -0.49 3.44
C SER A 299 14.56 -1.93 2.91
N VAL A 300 14.88 -2.14 1.64
CA VAL A 300 15.25 -3.44 1.08
C VAL A 300 16.73 -3.72 1.41
N SER A 301 17.00 -3.81 2.71
CA SER A 301 18.35 -3.63 3.27
C SER A 301 19.32 -4.78 2.99
N ASN A 302 18.86 -5.97 2.59
CA ASN A 302 19.73 -7.13 2.34
C ASN A 302 20.22 -7.27 0.90
N LEU A 303 19.70 -6.47 -0.05
CA LEU A 303 20.21 -6.47 -1.42
C LEU A 303 21.61 -5.85 -1.45
N THR A 304 22.52 -6.53 -2.14
CA THR A 304 23.91 -6.04 -2.39
C THR A 304 24.06 -5.42 -3.78
N THR A 305 23.22 -5.82 -4.73
CA THR A 305 23.15 -5.31 -6.09
C THR A 305 21.70 -5.22 -6.54
N LEU A 306 21.42 -4.34 -7.50
CA LEU A 306 20.11 -4.17 -8.11
C LEU A 306 20.32 -3.70 -9.56
N ASP A 307 19.85 -4.50 -10.53
CA ASP A 307 19.91 -4.15 -11.94
C ASP A 307 18.63 -3.40 -12.34
N LEU A 308 18.82 -2.17 -12.83
CA LEU A 308 17.76 -1.26 -13.28
C LEU A 308 18.05 -0.76 -14.71
N SER A 309 18.89 -1.47 -15.46
CA SER A 309 19.31 -1.04 -16.80
C SER A 309 18.16 -0.93 -17.80
N ASN A 310 17.06 -1.64 -17.57
CA ASN A 310 15.83 -1.60 -18.38
C ASN A 310 14.83 -0.52 -17.94
N PHE A 311 15.07 0.21 -16.84
CA PHE A 311 14.10 1.20 -16.35
C PHE A 311 14.09 2.45 -17.24
N ASP A 312 12.94 2.70 -17.88
CA ASP A 312 12.59 4.00 -18.45
C ASP A 312 11.90 4.85 -17.38
N THR A 313 12.56 5.91 -16.93
CA THR A 313 12.03 6.83 -15.92
C THR A 313 11.54 8.15 -16.51
N SER A 314 11.42 8.26 -17.83
CA SER A 314 11.14 9.52 -18.53
C SER A 314 9.85 10.21 -18.10
N LYS A 315 8.86 9.47 -17.56
CA LYS A 315 7.59 10.03 -17.05
C LYS A 315 7.54 10.22 -15.54
N VAL A 316 8.56 9.77 -14.82
CA VAL A 316 8.55 9.77 -13.36
C VAL A 316 8.68 11.20 -12.83
N THR A 317 7.78 11.58 -11.94
CA THR A 317 7.80 12.89 -11.26
C THR A 317 8.24 12.80 -9.80
N ASN A 318 8.10 11.64 -9.17
CA ASN A 318 8.47 11.43 -7.77
C ASN A 318 9.40 10.22 -7.58
N MET A 319 10.62 10.48 -7.11
CA MET A 319 11.64 9.48 -6.75
C MET A 319 12.08 9.61 -5.29
N SER A 320 11.31 10.33 -4.46
CA SER A 320 11.67 10.51 -3.06
C SER A 320 11.81 9.17 -2.35
N SER A 321 12.88 9.05 -1.56
CA SER A 321 13.26 7.86 -0.79
C SER A 321 13.39 6.55 -1.58
N MET A 322 13.51 6.60 -2.93
CA MET A 322 13.47 5.41 -3.79
C MET A 322 14.44 4.30 -3.35
N PHE A 323 15.66 4.64 -2.92
CA PHE A 323 16.69 3.71 -2.44
C PHE A 323 17.05 3.93 -0.96
N ASN A 324 16.19 4.63 -0.20
CA ASN A 324 16.49 4.96 1.18
C ASN A 324 16.75 3.69 2.02
N ASN A 325 17.72 3.73 2.92
CA ASN A 325 18.02 2.63 3.85
C ASN A 325 18.35 1.28 3.17
N MET A 326 18.84 1.28 1.93
CA MET A 326 19.44 0.11 1.29
C MET A 326 20.89 -0.11 1.78
N THR A 327 21.04 -0.40 3.06
CA THR A 327 22.33 -0.34 3.79
C THR A 327 23.41 -1.34 3.32
N ASN A 328 23.04 -2.44 2.65
CA ASN A 328 24.02 -3.40 2.11
C ASN A 328 24.35 -3.21 0.62
N LEU A 329 23.72 -2.27 -0.07
CA LEU A 329 23.93 -2.03 -1.51
C LEU A 329 25.36 -1.50 -1.76
N THR A 330 26.15 -2.23 -2.54
CA THR A 330 27.57 -1.89 -2.81
C THR A 330 27.79 -1.23 -4.17
N SER A 331 26.83 -1.38 -5.09
CA SER A 331 26.86 -0.77 -6.42
C SER A 331 25.44 -0.46 -6.89
N LEU A 332 25.29 0.66 -7.60
CA LEU A 332 24.02 1.10 -8.16
C LEU A 332 24.27 1.79 -9.50
N ASN A 333 23.69 1.26 -10.57
CA ASN A 333 23.76 1.85 -11.90
C ASN A 333 22.43 2.57 -12.21
N VAL A 334 22.49 3.90 -12.30
CA VAL A 334 21.35 4.76 -12.66
C VAL A 334 21.54 5.46 -14.02
N SER A 335 22.41 4.92 -14.89
CA SER A 335 22.70 5.54 -16.20
C SER A 335 21.52 5.55 -17.17
N SER A 336 20.53 4.66 -16.99
CA SER A 336 19.29 4.63 -17.76
C SER A 336 18.28 5.69 -17.33
N PHE A 337 18.46 6.33 -16.17
CA PHE A 337 17.45 7.20 -15.60
C PHE A 337 17.38 8.53 -16.36
N ASN A 338 16.22 8.83 -16.93
CA ASN A 338 15.84 10.18 -17.36
C ASN A 338 15.09 10.85 -16.20
N THR A 339 15.67 11.91 -15.63
CA THR A 339 15.08 12.63 -14.49
C THR A 339 14.50 14.00 -14.85
N GLU A 340 14.32 14.32 -16.14
CA GLU A 340 13.91 15.66 -16.59
C GLU A 340 12.52 16.09 -16.09
N ASN A 341 11.68 15.14 -15.69
CA ASN A 341 10.34 15.36 -15.16
C ASN A 341 10.25 15.21 -13.64
N VAL A 342 11.36 14.86 -12.97
CA VAL A 342 11.36 14.62 -11.53
C VAL A 342 11.27 15.95 -10.78
N GLU A 343 10.28 16.04 -9.89
CA GLU A 343 10.01 17.19 -9.04
C GLU A 343 10.48 16.95 -7.59
N ASN A 344 10.54 15.69 -7.14
CA ASN A 344 10.95 15.34 -5.78
C ASN A 344 11.98 14.19 -5.77
N MET A 345 13.16 14.47 -5.20
CA MET A 345 14.26 13.52 -4.97
C MET A 345 14.67 13.43 -3.49
N SER A 346 13.83 13.92 -2.58
CA SER A 346 14.16 13.95 -1.15
C SER A 346 14.46 12.53 -0.64
N GLY A 347 15.58 12.35 0.05
CA GLY A 347 15.96 11.05 0.61
C GLY A 347 16.32 9.96 -0.41
N MET A 348 16.40 10.26 -1.71
CA MET A 348 16.52 9.23 -2.76
C MET A 348 17.64 8.20 -2.52
N PHE A 349 18.80 8.64 -2.02
CA PHE A 349 19.97 7.80 -1.70
C PHE A 349 20.33 7.82 -0.21
N SER A 350 19.41 8.27 0.65
CA SER A 350 19.63 8.34 2.09
C SER A 350 19.97 6.95 2.66
N GLN A 351 20.98 6.87 3.51
CA GLN A 351 21.42 5.67 4.22
C GLN A 351 21.84 4.50 3.29
N VAL A 352 22.24 4.78 2.04
CA VAL A 352 22.93 3.80 1.18
C VAL A 352 24.41 3.70 1.60
N GLN A 353 24.61 3.19 2.81
CA GLN A 353 25.84 3.37 3.60
C GLN A 353 27.10 2.70 3.01
N LYS A 354 26.97 1.69 2.15
CA LYS A 354 28.11 0.96 1.57
C LYS A 354 28.55 1.46 0.19
N LEU A 355 27.83 2.39 -0.42
CA LEU A 355 28.14 2.88 -1.75
C LEU A 355 29.34 3.84 -1.69
N GLU A 356 30.43 3.51 -2.38
CA GLU A 356 31.64 4.35 -2.46
C GLU A 356 31.61 5.34 -3.64
N HIS A 357 30.87 5.00 -4.70
CA HIS A 357 30.80 5.75 -5.94
C HIS A 357 29.36 5.76 -6.47
N LEU A 358 28.91 6.92 -6.94
CA LEU A 358 27.61 7.09 -7.57
C LEU A 358 27.76 8.06 -8.75
N ASN A 359 27.44 7.59 -9.96
CA ASN A 359 27.49 8.42 -11.17
C ASN A 359 26.12 9.04 -11.43
N LEU A 360 26.04 10.37 -11.31
CA LEU A 360 24.82 11.16 -11.54
C LEU A 360 24.94 12.11 -12.74
N SER A 361 25.94 11.92 -13.62
CA SER A 361 26.22 12.83 -14.74
C SER A 361 25.05 13.03 -15.71
N HIS A 362 24.12 12.09 -15.78
CA HIS A 362 22.91 12.17 -16.63
C HIS A 362 21.70 12.81 -15.95
N PHE A 363 21.78 13.09 -14.64
CA PHE A 363 20.64 13.63 -13.90
C PHE A 363 20.37 15.07 -14.32
N ARG A 364 19.13 15.32 -14.72
CA ARG A 364 18.55 16.64 -14.91
C ARG A 364 17.71 16.98 -13.70
N THR A 365 18.01 18.12 -13.07
CA THR A 365 17.34 18.54 -11.83
C THR A 365 16.59 19.86 -11.96
N ASP A 366 16.42 20.37 -13.19
CA ASP A 366 15.85 21.69 -13.43
C ASP A 366 14.40 21.84 -12.92
N LYS A 367 13.64 20.75 -12.76
CA LYS A 367 12.29 20.74 -12.18
C LYS A 367 12.24 20.35 -10.69
N VAL A 368 13.36 19.91 -10.12
CA VAL A 368 13.37 19.41 -8.74
C VAL A 368 13.13 20.55 -7.77
N THR A 369 12.17 20.35 -6.87
CA THR A 369 11.79 21.29 -5.81
C THR A 369 12.26 20.83 -4.44
N ASN A 370 12.46 19.52 -4.23
CA ASN A 370 12.89 18.97 -2.94
C ASN A 370 14.07 18.00 -3.11
N MET A 371 15.19 18.32 -2.45
CA MET A 371 16.41 17.52 -2.35
C MET A 371 16.80 17.22 -0.89
N GLY A 372 15.88 17.46 0.06
CA GLY A 372 16.12 17.23 1.47
C GLY A 372 16.58 15.79 1.73
N SER A 373 17.63 15.60 2.50
CA SER A 373 18.24 14.32 2.85
C SER A 373 18.67 13.46 1.66
N MET A 374 18.81 14.00 0.44
CA MET A 374 19.05 13.19 -0.77
C MET A 374 20.25 12.23 -0.63
N PHE A 375 21.34 12.65 0.01
CA PHE A 375 22.53 11.84 0.26
C PHE A 375 22.76 11.57 1.76
N TYR A 376 21.77 11.81 2.62
CA TYR A 376 21.91 11.69 4.08
C TYR A 376 22.56 10.37 4.51
N GLN A 377 23.62 10.44 5.31
CA GLN A 377 24.30 9.28 5.92
C GLN A 377 24.83 8.26 4.88
N MET A 378 25.35 8.73 3.75
CA MET A 378 26.14 7.95 2.80
C MET A 378 27.60 7.83 3.28
N ILE A 379 27.79 7.19 4.43
CA ILE A 379 29.05 7.18 5.19
C ILE A 379 30.28 6.61 4.46
N LYS A 380 30.15 5.93 3.30
CA LYS A 380 31.28 5.43 2.50
C LYS A 380 31.60 6.29 1.28
N LEU A 381 30.75 7.23 0.92
CA LEU A 381 30.93 8.13 -0.20
C LEU A 381 32.08 9.09 0.09
N LYS A 382 33.07 9.17 -0.81
CA LYS A 382 34.26 10.03 -0.66
C LYS A 382 34.18 11.31 -1.49
N THR A 383 33.57 11.20 -2.66
CA THR A 383 33.36 12.28 -3.64
C THR A 383 32.04 12.04 -4.35
N ILE A 384 31.46 13.10 -4.89
CA ILE A 384 30.29 13.04 -5.76
C ILE A 384 30.35 14.20 -6.75
N ASP A 385 30.13 13.92 -8.03
CA ASP A 385 30.07 14.95 -9.07
C ASP A 385 28.64 15.45 -9.22
N LEU A 386 28.43 16.71 -8.88
CA LEU A 386 27.15 17.42 -8.96
C LEU A 386 27.25 18.67 -9.87
N SER A 387 28.31 18.78 -10.66
CA SER A 387 28.62 19.97 -11.47
C SER A 387 27.58 20.29 -12.55
N HIS A 388 26.68 19.35 -12.85
CA HIS A 388 25.58 19.52 -13.81
C HIS A 388 24.21 19.81 -13.15
N PHE A 389 24.12 19.77 -11.82
CA PHE A 389 22.86 20.00 -11.13
C PHE A 389 22.42 21.44 -11.27
N ASN A 390 21.16 21.64 -11.67
CA ASN A 390 20.46 22.91 -11.62
C ASN A 390 19.50 22.91 -10.43
N THR A 391 19.73 23.77 -9.45
CA THR A 391 18.95 23.82 -8.21
C THR A 391 18.06 25.07 -8.10
N ALA A 392 17.86 25.82 -9.18
CA ALA A 392 17.14 27.10 -9.17
C ALA A 392 15.68 27.00 -8.67
N ASN A 393 15.08 25.81 -8.79
CA ASN A 393 13.72 25.52 -8.37
C ASN A 393 13.60 24.85 -6.99
N VAL A 394 14.72 24.49 -6.38
CA VAL A 394 14.74 23.78 -5.09
C VAL A 394 14.31 24.73 -3.96
N THR A 395 13.40 24.26 -3.12
CA THR A 395 12.91 24.95 -1.92
C THR A 395 13.42 24.31 -0.63
N ASP A 396 13.72 23.01 -0.63
CA ASP A 396 14.26 22.27 0.53
C ASP A 396 15.55 21.50 0.19
N MET A 397 16.62 21.81 0.92
CA MET A 397 17.93 21.14 0.89
C MET A 397 18.36 20.66 2.29
N SER A 398 17.43 20.58 3.24
CA SER A 398 17.74 20.18 4.61
C SER A 398 18.40 18.81 4.66
N SER A 399 19.41 18.64 5.51
CA SER A 399 20.13 17.38 5.71
C SER A 399 20.73 16.72 4.46
N MET A 400 20.81 17.42 3.32
CA MET A 400 21.17 16.82 2.02
C MET A 400 22.47 16.01 2.06
N PHE A 401 23.48 16.48 2.80
CA PHE A 401 24.79 15.85 3.01
C PHE A 401 25.10 15.61 4.51
N SER A 402 24.06 15.55 5.34
CA SER A 402 24.25 15.33 6.77
C SER A 402 24.75 13.90 7.01
N MET A 403 25.69 13.74 7.95
CA MET A 403 26.32 12.46 8.30
C MET A 403 27.14 11.81 7.19
N ASP A 404 27.45 12.53 6.11
CA ASP A 404 28.34 12.04 5.04
C ASP A 404 29.81 12.21 5.45
N ASP A 405 30.21 11.51 6.51
CA ASP A 405 31.43 11.82 7.25
C ASP A 405 32.72 11.47 6.51
N ASN A 406 32.66 10.70 5.41
CA ASN A 406 33.82 10.40 4.56
C ASN A 406 33.93 11.29 3.31
N LEU A 407 32.96 12.18 3.04
CA LEU A 407 33.13 13.19 1.99
C LEU A 407 34.29 14.12 2.35
N THR A 408 35.17 14.38 1.39
CA THR A 408 36.39 15.20 1.62
C THR A 408 36.26 16.61 1.05
N GLU A 409 35.63 16.73 -0.10
CA GLU A 409 35.34 17.98 -0.80
C GLU A 409 33.98 17.90 -1.52
N LEU A 410 33.34 19.04 -1.70
CA LEU A 410 32.11 19.20 -2.48
C LEU A 410 32.25 20.36 -3.46
N ASP A 411 31.93 20.11 -4.73
CA ASP A 411 31.84 21.16 -5.76
C ASP A 411 30.38 21.45 -6.07
N LEU A 412 29.88 22.56 -5.53
CA LEU A 412 28.50 23.02 -5.67
C LEU A 412 28.43 24.31 -6.50
N ARG A 413 29.43 24.59 -7.36
CA ARG A 413 29.46 25.82 -8.17
C ARG A 413 28.31 25.93 -9.18
N SER A 414 27.69 24.82 -9.56
CA SER A 414 26.50 24.80 -10.41
C SER A 414 25.21 25.15 -9.66
N PHE A 415 25.23 25.12 -8.33
CA PHE A 415 24.02 25.33 -7.54
C PHE A 415 23.67 26.83 -7.54
N THR A 416 22.38 27.10 -7.76
CA THR A 416 21.75 28.39 -7.47
C THR A 416 20.62 28.13 -6.48
N THR A 417 20.45 29.00 -5.49
CA THR A 417 19.50 28.76 -4.39
C THR A 417 18.46 29.86 -4.18
N PRO A 418 17.99 30.58 -5.23
CA PRO A 418 17.10 31.74 -5.06
C PRO A 418 15.72 31.40 -4.49
N LYS A 419 15.36 30.10 -4.44
CA LYS A 419 14.10 29.57 -3.92
C LYS A 419 14.24 28.76 -2.64
N VAL A 420 15.46 28.50 -2.16
CA VAL A 420 15.66 27.62 -1.00
C VAL A 420 15.22 28.33 0.28
N GLU A 421 14.31 27.69 1.01
CA GLU A 421 13.77 28.16 2.28
C GLU A 421 14.33 27.38 3.48
N ASN A 422 14.83 26.16 3.24
CA ASN A 422 15.28 25.23 4.28
C ASN A 422 16.68 24.65 3.97
N PHE A 423 17.67 25.04 4.77
CA PHE A 423 19.05 24.51 4.77
C PHE A 423 19.38 23.73 6.05
N GLY A 424 18.40 23.46 6.92
CA GLY A 424 18.62 22.86 8.23
C GLY A 424 19.45 21.59 8.14
N TYR A 425 20.54 21.52 8.91
CA TYR A 425 21.43 20.37 8.95
C TYR A 425 22.08 19.97 7.61
N MET A 426 22.02 20.79 6.56
CA MET A 426 22.47 20.40 5.20
C MET A 426 23.82 19.69 5.18
N PHE A 427 24.79 20.14 5.98
CA PHE A 427 26.11 19.54 6.10
C PHE A 427 26.41 19.07 7.53
N ALA A 428 25.42 18.80 8.37
CA ALA A 428 25.66 18.45 9.76
C ALA A 428 26.41 17.11 9.90
N SER A 429 27.09 16.95 11.03
CA SER A 429 27.64 15.69 11.52
C SER A 429 27.26 15.55 13.00
N PHE A 430 27.19 14.32 13.48
CA PHE A 430 27.02 13.99 14.89
C PHE A 430 28.20 13.15 15.40
N THR A 431 29.31 13.15 14.66
CA THR A 431 30.61 12.57 15.04
C THR A 431 31.72 13.60 14.88
N THR A 432 32.79 13.47 15.67
CA THR A 432 34.02 14.26 15.49
C THR A 432 34.93 13.66 14.41
N ASP A 433 34.70 12.40 14.02
CA ASP A 433 35.45 11.71 12.98
C ASP A 433 34.84 11.96 11.60
N ASN A 434 34.91 13.20 11.13
CA ASN A 434 34.46 13.59 9.78
C ASN A 434 35.61 14.09 8.90
N ARG A 435 35.44 14.09 7.57
CA ARG A 435 36.54 14.34 6.60
C ARG A 435 36.32 15.55 5.68
N LEU A 436 35.17 16.22 5.76
CA LEU A 436 34.84 17.31 4.85
C LEU A 436 35.68 18.55 5.19
N THR A 437 36.51 18.99 4.24
CA THR A 437 37.45 20.11 4.44
C THR A 437 37.12 21.33 3.60
N ARG A 438 36.46 21.14 2.44
CA ARG A 438 36.22 22.21 1.47
C ARG A 438 34.87 22.08 0.78
N ILE A 439 34.19 23.20 0.60
CA ILE A 439 32.97 23.32 -0.20
C ILE A 439 33.16 24.49 -1.18
N TYR A 440 33.06 24.20 -2.47
CA TYR A 440 33.14 25.21 -3.53
C TYR A 440 31.75 25.65 -3.94
N THR A 441 31.52 26.95 -4.06
CA THR A 441 30.25 27.52 -4.53
C THR A 441 30.48 28.65 -5.54
N SER A 442 29.44 29.06 -6.26
CA SER A 442 29.46 30.21 -7.16
C SER A 442 29.03 31.49 -6.46
N GLY A 443 29.18 32.63 -7.16
CA GLY A 443 28.64 33.93 -6.77
C GLY A 443 27.11 33.96 -6.63
N ASP A 444 26.40 33.00 -7.24
CA ASP A 444 24.95 32.98 -7.40
C ASP A 444 24.24 32.21 -6.26
N TRP A 445 24.97 31.81 -5.22
CA TRP A 445 24.41 31.18 -4.03
C TRP A 445 23.63 32.23 -3.20
N ASP A 446 22.30 32.10 -3.17
CA ASP A 446 21.38 33.02 -2.51
C ASP A 446 20.74 32.38 -1.27
N ILE A 447 20.85 33.05 -0.11
CA ILE A 447 20.27 32.61 1.16
C ILE A 447 19.16 33.53 1.67
N SER A 448 18.81 34.57 0.92
CA SER A 448 17.89 35.64 1.34
C SER A 448 16.50 35.09 1.70
N ARG A 449 16.02 34.08 0.96
CA ARG A 449 14.75 33.42 1.24
C ARG A 449 14.78 32.60 2.52
N ALA A 450 15.80 31.78 2.73
CA ALA A 450 15.95 31.02 3.97
C ALA A 450 16.05 31.93 5.21
N VAL A 451 16.69 33.10 5.07
CA VAL A 451 16.71 34.13 6.13
C VAL A 451 15.31 34.73 6.33
N SER A 452 14.59 35.04 5.25
CA SER A 452 13.25 35.65 5.28
C SER A 452 12.16 34.69 5.79
N ALA A 453 12.30 33.39 5.55
CA ALA A 453 11.43 32.34 6.08
C ALA A 453 11.48 32.24 7.62
N GLY A 454 12.41 32.98 8.25
CA GLY A 454 12.56 33.10 9.69
C GLY A 454 13.42 31.99 10.28
N VAL A 455 14.17 32.33 11.33
CA VAL A 455 14.82 31.35 12.21
C VAL A 455 13.77 30.77 13.15
N VAL A 456 12.90 29.91 12.64
CA VAL A 456 12.07 29.06 13.50
C VAL A 456 12.88 27.81 13.79
N ALA A 457 13.51 27.75 14.97
CA ALA A 457 14.32 26.61 15.37
C ALA A 457 13.53 25.29 15.17
N PRO A 458 14.11 24.23 14.56
CA PRO A 458 15.49 24.09 14.09
C PRO A 458 15.68 24.31 12.57
N LYS A 459 14.71 24.86 11.82
CA LYS A 459 14.70 24.83 10.34
C LYS A 459 15.99 25.31 9.66
N ASN A 460 16.71 26.29 10.22
CA ASN A 460 17.93 26.82 9.58
C ASN A 460 19.14 26.97 10.52
N VAL A 461 19.07 26.60 11.80
CA VAL A 461 20.09 26.96 12.82
C VAL A 461 21.35 26.09 12.79
N LEU A 462 21.29 24.93 12.11
CA LEU A 462 22.24 23.83 12.34
C LEU A 462 22.91 23.34 11.05
N VAL A 463 23.14 24.24 10.10
CA VAL A 463 23.65 23.92 8.75
C VAL A 463 24.97 23.15 8.78
N PHE A 464 25.91 23.53 9.66
CA PHE A 464 27.27 22.97 9.76
C PHE A 464 27.56 22.27 11.11
N ALA A 465 26.52 21.78 11.80
CA ALA A 465 26.69 21.17 13.12
C ALA A 465 27.83 20.12 13.15
N ASN A 466 28.74 20.22 14.14
CA ASN A 466 29.94 19.38 14.32
C ASN A 466 30.89 19.16 13.10
N ARG A 467 30.88 20.00 12.05
CA ARG A 467 31.88 19.91 10.97
C ARG A 467 33.20 20.59 11.35
N VAL A 468 33.97 19.93 12.22
CA VAL A 468 35.21 20.47 12.83
C VAL A 468 36.38 20.66 11.85
N ASN A 469 36.38 19.95 10.73
CA ASN A 469 37.45 20.00 9.73
C ASN A 469 37.19 20.98 8.57
N LEU A 470 36.00 21.60 8.53
CA LEU A 470 35.73 22.69 7.60
C LEU A 470 36.49 23.93 8.07
N VAL A 471 37.43 24.39 7.25
CA VAL A 471 38.23 25.59 7.50
C VAL A 471 37.99 26.57 6.38
N GLY A 472 37.54 27.78 6.73
CA GLY A 472 37.38 28.86 5.77
C GLY A 472 38.69 29.39 5.19
N ASN A 473 38.64 30.12 4.08
CA ASN A 473 39.85 30.65 3.42
C ASN A 473 40.68 31.63 4.29
N ASN A 474 40.12 32.15 5.38
CA ASN A 474 40.85 32.97 6.37
C ASN A 474 41.11 32.25 7.70
N GLY A 475 41.07 30.91 7.73
CA GLY A 475 41.38 30.12 8.92
C GLY A 475 40.29 30.15 10.00
N TRP A 476 39.06 30.55 9.67
CA TRP A 476 37.96 30.46 10.62
C TRP A 476 37.51 29.01 10.77
N SER A 477 37.67 28.48 11.98
CA SER A 477 37.00 27.28 12.48
C SER A 477 36.11 27.69 13.65
N SER A 478 34.87 27.18 13.71
CA SER A 478 34.02 27.43 14.87
C SER A 478 34.50 26.61 16.07
N SER A 479 34.70 27.26 17.22
CA SER A 479 34.92 26.57 18.50
C SER A 479 33.63 25.94 19.06
N THR A 480 32.47 26.33 18.54
CA THR A 480 31.13 25.80 18.84
C THR A 480 30.36 25.56 17.53
N PRO A 481 30.75 24.55 16.72
CA PRO A 481 30.16 24.29 15.40
C PRO A 481 28.66 23.95 15.46
N ASN A 482 28.11 23.78 16.65
CA ASN A 482 26.78 23.24 16.92
C ASN A 482 25.63 24.24 16.79
N ASN A 483 25.85 25.50 16.44
CA ASN A 483 24.80 26.52 16.29
C ASN A 483 25.13 27.48 15.14
N VAL A 484 25.49 26.94 13.98
CA VAL A 484 25.85 27.74 12.81
C VAL A 484 24.67 27.78 11.84
N GLY A 485 24.06 28.95 11.72
CA GLY A 485 22.92 29.22 10.86
C GLY A 485 23.29 29.60 9.42
N PRO A 486 22.32 30.06 8.61
CA PRO A 486 22.53 30.37 7.20
C PRO A 486 23.49 31.54 7.00
N GLU A 487 23.74 32.39 8.01
CA GLU A 487 24.73 33.46 7.95
C GLU A 487 26.15 32.98 7.62
N ALA A 488 26.47 31.71 7.89
CA ALA A 488 27.76 31.10 7.55
C ALA A 488 27.85 30.54 6.13
N LEU A 489 26.75 30.53 5.37
CA LEU A 489 26.71 30.16 3.94
C LEU A 489 27.20 31.29 3.02
N ARG A 490 27.79 32.35 3.57
CA ARG A 490 28.37 33.45 2.78
C ARG A 490 29.61 32.99 2.02
N ILE A 491 29.76 33.49 0.80
CA ILE A 491 30.88 33.18 -0.10
C ILE A 491 32.10 34.03 0.31
N ASP A 492 33.25 33.40 0.50
CA ASP A 492 34.46 34.06 0.97
C ASP A 492 34.99 35.12 -0.01
N ARG A 493 35.18 36.34 0.52
CA ARG A 493 36.04 37.40 -0.02
C ARG A 493 37.24 37.58 0.92
N SER A 494 38.31 38.23 0.46
CA SER A 494 39.48 38.54 1.31
C SER A 494 39.04 39.20 2.64
N GLY A 495 39.40 38.60 3.78
CA GLY A 495 39.07 39.08 5.14
C GLY A 495 37.73 38.63 5.75
N ALA A 496 36.87 37.88 5.04
CA ALA A 496 35.62 37.36 5.60
C ALA A 496 35.81 35.97 6.25
N PRO A 497 35.15 35.66 7.38
CA PRO A 497 35.08 34.29 7.89
C PRO A 497 34.06 33.52 7.04
N GLY A 498 34.25 32.31 6.57
CA GLY A 498 33.18 31.58 5.85
C GLY A 498 33.69 30.25 5.33
N TYR A 499 32.80 29.28 5.08
CA TYR A 499 33.19 27.92 4.69
C TYR A 499 33.14 27.68 3.17
N PHE A 500 32.51 28.61 2.44
CA PHE A 500 32.24 28.50 1.01
C PHE A 500 33.27 29.29 0.22
N THR A 501 34.03 28.59 -0.61
CA THR A 501 35.18 29.14 -1.33
C THR A 501 34.92 29.22 -2.83
N LEU A 502 35.31 30.34 -3.47
CA LEU A 502 35.44 30.40 -4.93
C LEU A 502 36.69 29.62 -5.37
N ARG A 503 36.56 28.74 -6.37
CA ARG A 503 37.72 28.07 -6.97
C ARG A 503 38.39 29.04 -7.96
N SER A 504 39.65 29.40 -7.68
CA SER A 504 40.49 30.28 -8.50
C SER A 504 40.77 29.73 -9.89
#